data_AF-A0A7K1DX71-F1
#
_entry.id   AF-A0A7K1DX71-F1
#
_cell.length_a   1.000
_cell.length_b   1.000
_cell.length_c   1.000
_cell.angle_alpha   90.00
_cell.angle_beta   90.00
_cell.angle_gamma   90.00
#
_symmetry.space_group_name_H-M   'P 1'
#
loop_
_entity.id
_entity.type
_entity.pdbx_description
1 polymer ?
#
loop_
_entity_poly.entity_id
_entity_poly.type
_entity_poly.pdbx_seq_one_letter_code
_entity_poly.pdbx_strand_id
1 'polypeptide(L)'
;MSSLTTKSSQPYDQEIIDIVDYVQNYEIKSPVAYETAWNCFMDTLGCGLEALEYEACTKLLGPIVEGANLENGVKVPGTKYVLDPVQGA
;
A
#
# COMPACT_ATOMS: atom_id res chain seq x y z
N MET A 1 7.68 20.93 27.04
CA MET A 1 8.40 19.69 27.39
C MET A 1 9.23 19.33 26.17
N SER A 2 10.52 19.70 26.19
CA SER A 2 11.42 19.58 25.04
C SER A 2 11.80 18.12 24.85
N SER A 3 11.51 17.55 23.67
CA SER A 3 11.87 16.18 23.36
C SER A 3 13.39 16.06 23.26
N LEU A 4 13.99 15.23 24.12
CA LEU A 4 15.39 14.83 24.05
C LEU A 4 15.55 13.81 22.91
N THR A 5 15.44 14.24 21.67
CA THR A 5 15.83 13.41 20.52
C THR A 5 17.34 13.58 20.29
N THR A 6 18.13 12.73 20.94
CA THR A 6 19.55 12.57 20.63
C THR A 6 19.67 12.11 19.18
N LYS A 7 20.23 12.95 18.30
CA LYS A 7 20.47 12.60 16.90
C LYS A 7 21.48 11.44 16.86
N SER A 8 21.01 10.24 16.53
CA SER A 8 21.89 9.09 16.29
C SER A 8 22.87 9.43 15.17
N SER A 9 24.17 9.25 15.42
CA SER A 9 25.24 9.42 14.43
C SER A 9 25.69 8.09 13.83
N GLN A 10 25.01 6.98 14.15
CA GLN A 10 25.33 5.67 13.59
C GLN A 10 24.76 5.58 12.18
N PRO A 11 25.50 5.02 11.22
CA PRO A 11 24.96 4.71 9.90
C PRO A 11 23.81 3.70 10.05
N TYR A 12 22.89 3.71 9.07
CA TYR A 12 21.90 2.64 8.96
C TYR A 12 22.60 1.31 8.66
N ASP A 13 21.95 0.20 9.04
CA ASP A 13 22.40 -1.14 8.69
C ASP A 13 22.49 -1.29 7.16
N GLN A 14 23.46 -2.09 6.70
CA GLN A 14 23.76 -2.19 5.27
C GLN A 14 22.55 -2.71 4.48
N GLU A 15 21.76 -3.60 5.06
CA GLU A 15 20.55 -4.13 4.45
C GLU A 15 19.50 -3.04 4.17
N ILE A 16 19.39 -2.04 5.05
CA ILE A 16 18.50 -0.89 4.84
C ILE A 16 19.04 -0.03 3.69
N ILE A 17 20.36 0.20 3.67
CA ILE A 17 21.02 0.98 2.62
C ILE A 17 20.82 0.30 1.26
N ASP A 18 21.04 -1.01 1.17
CA ASP A 18 20.93 -1.77 -0.08
C ASP A 18 19.50 -1.74 -0.63
N ILE A 19 18.48 -1.86 0.23
CA ILE A 19 17.06 -1.73 -0.18
C ILE A 19 16.78 -0.33 -0.70
N VAL A 20 17.24 0.71 0.01
CA VAL A 20 17.04 2.11 -0.40
C VAL A 20 17.71 2.40 -1.73
N ASP A 21 18.95 1.95 -1.90
CA ASP A 21 19.73 2.16 -3.11
C ASP A 21 19.09 1.44 -4.30
N TYR A 22 18.58 0.22 -4.10
CA TYR A 22 17.82 -0.50 -5.12
C TYR A 22 16.54 0.25 -5.52
N VAL A 23 15.71 0.63 -4.54
CA VAL A 23 14.41 1.28 -4.81
C VAL A 23 14.59 2.64 -5.50
N GLN A 24 15.62 3.41 -5.15
CA GLN A 24 15.84 4.74 -5.73
C GLN A 24 16.55 4.72 -7.08
N ASN A 25 17.52 3.82 -7.27
CA ASN A 25 18.48 3.95 -8.38
C ASN A 25 18.42 2.82 -9.41
N TYR A 26 17.83 1.67 -9.09
CA TYR A 26 17.79 0.56 -10.02
C TYR A 26 16.72 0.74 -11.10
N GLU A 27 17.12 0.59 -12.36
CA GLU A 27 16.21 0.67 -13.51
C GLU A 27 15.81 -0.73 -13.96
N ILE A 28 14.52 -1.06 -13.86
CA ILE A 28 13.99 -2.33 -14.35
C ILE A 28 13.91 -2.30 -15.88
N LYS A 29 14.67 -3.17 -16.56
CA LYS A 29 14.76 -3.25 -18.05
C LYS A 29 14.19 -4.54 -18.65
N SER A 30 13.54 -5.37 -17.86
CA SER A 30 13.02 -6.67 -18.31
C SER A 30 11.59 -6.55 -18.84
N PRO A 31 11.33 -6.77 -20.14
CA PRO A 31 9.97 -6.74 -20.68
C PRO A 31 9.09 -7.83 -20.05
N VAL A 32 9.65 -9.02 -19.81
CA VAL A 32 8.95 -10.13 -19.18
C VAL A 32 8.51 -9.77 -17.76
N ALA A 33 9.32 -8.99 -17.02
CA ALA A 33 8.95 -8.55 -15.68
C ALA A 33 7.72 -7.62 -15.70
N TYR A 34 7.68 -6.65 -16.62
CA TYR A 34 6.53 -5.75 -16.76
C TYR A 34 5.26 -6.46 -17.25
N GLU A 35 5.39 -7.34 -18.24
CA GLU A 35 4.25 -8.13 -18.74
C GLU A 35 3.68 -9.02 -17.62
N THR A 36 4.54 -9.69 -16.87
CA THR A 36 4.11 -10.53 -15.75
C THR A 36 3.50 -9.69 -14.62
N ALA A 37 4.09 -8.53 -14.31
CA ALA A 37 3.54 -7.62 -13.29
C ALA A 37 2.14 -7.11 -13.65
N TRP A 38 1.88 -6.84 -14.93
CA TRP A 38 0.54 -6.48 -15.40
C TRP A 38 -0.47 -7.61 -15.20
N ASN A 39 -0.10 -8.85 -15.54
CA ASN A 39 -0.95 -10.01 -15.31
C ASN A 39 -1.20 -10.24 -13.81
N CYS A 40 -0.16 -10.10 -12.98
CA CYS A 40 -0.27 -10.20 -11.53
C CYS A 40 -1.19 -9.11 -10.95
N PHE A 41 -1.15 -7.88 -11.47
CA PHE A 41 -2.04 -6.80 -11.07
C PHE A 41 -3.51 -7.15 -11.38
N MET A 42 -3.80 -7.67 -12.57
CA MET A 42 -5.15 -8.09 -12.96
C MET A 42 -5.67 -9.24 -12.11
N ASP A 43 -4.83 -10.25 -11.85
CA ASP A 43 -5.15 -11.39 -10.98
C ASP A 43 -5.47 -10.93 -9.55
N THR A 44 -4.62 -10.06 -8.99
CA THR A 44 -4.78 -9.52 -7.64
C THR A 44 -6.08 -8.72 -7.49
N LEU A 45 -6.42 -7.88 -8.48
CA LEU A 45 -7.70 -7.17 -8.49
C LEU A 45 -8.88 -8.14 -8.57
N GLY A 46 -8.77 -9.20 -9.37
CA GLY A 46 -9.77 -10.26 -9.47
C GLY A 46 -10.05 -10.91 -8.12
N CYS A 47 -9.00 -11.38 -7.43
CA CYS A 47 -9.14 -11.97 -6.10
C CYS A 47 -9.74 -10.99 -5.07
N GLY A 48 -9.32 -9.71 -5.11
CA GLY A 48 -9.87 -8.68 -4.22
C GLY A 48 -11.37 -8.44 -4.44
N LEU A 49 -11.82 -8.45 -5.69
CA LEU A 49 -13.24 -8.29 -6.03
C LEU A 49 -14.07 -9.52 -5.62
N GLU A 50 -13.57 -10.73 -5.84
CA GLU A 50 -14.23 -11.97 -5.41
C GLU A 50 -14.39 -12.02 -3.88
N ALA A 51 -13.39 -11.55 -3.13
CA ALA A 51 -13.44 -11.51 -1.67
C ALA A 51 -14.59 -10.65 -1.11
N LEU A 52 -15.13 -9.70 -1.89
CA LEU A 52 -16.25 -8.85 -1.47
C LEU A 52 -17.57 -9.62 -1.31
N GLU A 53 -17.66 -10.85 -1.83
CA GLU A 53 -18.82 -11.72 -1.64
C GLU A 53 -18.88 -12.37 -0.24
N TYR A 54 -17.80 -12.26 0.54
CA TYR A 54 -17.67 -12.91 1.85
C TYR A 54 -17.84 -11.91 2.99
N GLU A 55 -18.89 -12.06 3.79
CA GLU A 55 -19.18 -11.19 4.96
C GLU A 55 -18.01 -11.15 5.96
N ALA A 56 -17.30 -12.26 6.10
CA ALA A 56 -16.12 -12.35 6.97
C ALA A 56 -15.01 -11.38 6.56
N CYS A 57 -14.86 -11.10 5.26
CA CYS A 57 -13.94 -10.10 4.72
C CYS A 57 -14.54 -8.70 4.85
N THR A 58 -15.76 -8.49 4.34
CA THR A 58 -16.33 -7.14 4.20
C THR A 58 -16.64 -6.45 5.52
N LYS A 59 -16.85 -7.20 6.61
CA LYS A 59 -17.03 -6.64 7.97
C LYS A 59 -15.78 -5.91 8.50
N LEU A 60 -14.61 -6.12 7.90
CA LEU A 60 -13.35 -5.47 8.27
C LEU A 60 -13.06 -4.24 7.42
N LEU A 61 -13.85 -3.98 6.38
CA LEU A 61 -13.65 -2.90 5.43
C LEU A 61 -14.39 -1.63 5.86
N GLY A 62 -14.02 -0.52 5.22
CA GLY A 62 -14.66 0.78 5.41
C GLY A 62 -13.90 1.68 6.39
N PRO A 63 -14.44 2.88 6.65
CA PRO A 63 -13.79 3.83 7.54
C PRO A 63 -13.89 3.36 9.00
N ILE A 64 -12.86 3.68 9.80
CA ILE A 64 -12.86 3.42 11.25
C ILE A 64 -14.06 4.12 11.94
N VAL A 65 -14.43 5.30 11.44
CA VAL A 65 -15.61 6.05 11.90
C VAL A 65 -16.66 6.01 10.79
N GLU A 66 -17.83 5.46 11.09
CA GLU A 66 -18.93 5.34 10.13
C GLU A 66 -19.32 6.70 9.55
N GLY A 67 -19.51 6.76 8.23
CA GLY A 67 -19.86 7.99 7.51
C GLY A 67 -18.68 8.92 7.19
N ALA A 68 -17.46 8.63 7.68
CA ALA A 68 -16.29 9.39 7.28
C ALA A 68 -15.99 9.20 5.79
N ASN A 69 -15.65 10.31 5.12
CA ASN A 69 -15.25 10.34 3.73
C ASN A 69 -14.10 11.33 3.59
N LEU A 70 -13.04 10.93 2.88
CA LEU A 70 -11.93 11.81 2.56
C LEU A 70 -12.03 12.27 1.11
N GLU A 71 -12.22 13.57 0.90
CA GLU A 71 -12.16 14.14 -0.44
C GLU A 71 -10.79 13.86 -1.08
N ASN A 72 -10.77 13.35 -2.30
CA ASN A 72 -9.57 12.91 -3.01
C ASN A 72 -8.80 11.76 -2.33
N GLY A 73 -9.45 11.01 -1.44
CA GLY A 73 -8.90 9.80 -0.83
C GLY A 73 -8.79 8.61 -1.79
N VAL A 74 -8.18 7.53 -1.29
CA VAL A 74 -8.04 6.26 -1.99
C VAL A 74 -9.41 5.61 -2.16
N LYS A 75 -9.72 5.18 -3.38
CA LYS A 75 -10.95 4.46 -3.70
C LYS A 75 -10.69 2.97 -3.60
N VAL A 76 -11.41 2.29 -2.71
CA VAL A 76 -11.30 0.84 -2.57
C VAL A 76 -12.09 0.16 -3.70
N PRO A 77 -11.44 -0.60 -4.60
CA PRO A 77 -12.10 -1.20 -5.76
C PRO A 77 -13.33 -2.04 -5.40
N GLY A 78 -14.38 -1.95 -6.21
CA GLY A 78 -15.64 -2.69 -5.98
C GLY A 78 -16.52 -2.15 -4.84
N THR A 79 -16.12 -1.06 -4.17
CA THR A 79 -16.87 -0.46 -3.06
C THR A 79 -17.17 1.01 -3.31
N LYS A 80 -17.89 1.63 -2.36
CA LYS A 80 -18.18 3.08 -2.31
C LYS A 80 -17.22 3.84 -1.38
N TYR A 81 -16.25 3.15 -0.78
CA TYR A 81 -15.37 3.75 0.21
C TYR A 81 -14.34 4.67 -0.45
N VAL A 82 -14.14 5.84 0.19
CA VAL A 82 -13.09 6.79 -0.14
C VAL A 82 -12.38 7.14 1.16
N LEU A 83 -11.18 6.59 1.33
CA LEU A 83 -10.47 6.51 2.60
C LEU A 83 -9.13 7.24 2.53
N ASP A 84 -8.50 7.48 3.67
CA ASP A 84 -7.12 7.93 3.69
C ASP A 84 -6.16 6.82 3.18
N PRO A 85 -4.94 7.17 2.74
CA PRO A 85 -4.02 6.19 2.18
C PRO A 85 -3.57 5.09 3.14
N VAL A 86 -3.69 5.27 4.46
CA VAL A 86 -3.34 4.23 5.43
C VAL A 86 -4.44 3.18 5.49
N GLN A 87 -5.70 3.59 5.53
CA GLN A 87 -6.84 2.67 5.58
C GLN A 87 -7.23 2.10 4.20
N GLY A 88 -6.90 2.80 3.11
CA GLY A 88 -7.22 2.38 1.74
C GLY A 88 -6.17 1.47 1.08
N ALA A 89 -5.03 1.23 1.72
CA ALA A 89 -3.98 0.31 1.27
C ALA A 89 -4.30 -1.13 1.67
#